data_AF-A0ABD1AZJ3-F1
#
_entry.id   AF-A0ABD1AZJ3-F1
#
_cell.length_a   1.000
_cell.length_b   1.000
_cell.length_c   1.000
_cell.angle_alpha   90.00
_cell.angle_beta   90.00
_cell.angle_gamma   90.00
#
_symmetry.space_group_name_H-M   'P 1'
#
loop_
_entity.id
_entity.type
_entity.pdbx_description
1 polymer ?
#
loop_
_entity_poly.entity_id
_entity_poly.type
_entity_poly.pdbx_seq_one_letter_code
_entity_poly.pdbx_strand_id
1 'polypeptide(L)'
;MLKNPSLFKLNDVIDVPLSHFPESVCKTSSDWINRRRLLKLGGFIMWAFDQILAFLAAEQGGGSPHTCPKSQVSIFVSLAMVLRSHPSAFTIVLATLRQSRYRYRGQDKLPLMVWMMAQASQGDLAVGLYSWAHNLLPLVGSNPQTRDLILQLVEKILSNPNAPTILVNKAISNGKPLIPPPSFEILLRLTFPAPSARVKATERFEAIYPVLKEVALAGRPGSRVMKEVTQQIFTSTLKLPQQGSPVLAKEATEIAIWCVTENVDCCNHWGSLYMQNLEASVALLKKLVDEWKDHSLKLSSSKRDTFTLIRTMQSFRLKNEKAITEGGANGSLYKEADESCKVILGRLGRGRSCLKGTASPRLSLGSGWLKGTAITDVVLAAAGVLSFNLEATTHWICTYSSMQPPQP
;
A
#
# COMPACT_ATOMS: atom_id res chain seq x y z
N MET A 1 3.12 34.81 15.96
CA MET A 1 3.14 33.34 15.77
C MET A 1 4.09 33.11 14.60
N LEU A 2 5.40 33.06 14.78
CA LEU A 2 6.16 31.96 15.37
C LEU A 2 7.53 32.53 15.81
N LYS A 3 7.96 32.28 17.05
CA LYS A 3 9.35 32.50 17.47
C LYS A 3 9.91 31.13 17.91
N ASN A 4 10.93 30.66 17.20
CA ASN A 4 11.86 29.59 17.61
C ASN A 4 11.35 28.13 17.64
N PRO A 5 12.27 27.13 17.61
CA PRO A 5 12.29 26.01 16.68
C PRO A 5 11.50 24.78 17.14
N SER A 6 10.40 24.99 17.86
CA SER A 6 9.61 23.92 18.48
C SER A 6 8.61 23.24 17.51
N LEU A 7 8.99 23.03 16.25
CA LEU A 7 8.25 22.21 15.28
C LEU A 7 8.33 20.70 15.61
N PHE A 8 8.41 20.33 16.89
CA PHE A 8 8.69 18.95 17.32
C PHE A 8 7.45 18.15 17.70
N LYS A 9 6.28 18.78 17.77
CA LYS A 9 5.01 18.07 17.91
C LYS A 9 4.11 18.44 16.75
N LEU A 10 3.97 17.49 15.84
CA LEU A 10 3.07 17.57 14.70
C LEU A 10 1.63 17.89 15.16
N ASN A 11 1.23 17.43 16.34
CA ASN A 11 -0.07 17.77 16.96
C ASN A 11 -0.25 19.27 17.20
N ASP A 12 0.80 19.99 17.57
CA ASP A 12 0.73 21.44 17.85
C ASP A 12 0.66 22.28 16.55
N VAL A 13 0.92 21.66 15.40
CA VAL A 13 1.11 22.33 14.10
C VAL A 13 0.02 21.96 13.09
N ILE A 14 -0.57 20.75 13.18
CA ILE A 14 -1.64 20.30 12.28
C ILE A 14 -2.95 21.05 12.52
N ASP A 15 -3.18 21.52 13.74
CA ASP A 15 -4.38 22.25 14.12
C ASP A 15 -4.35 23.65 13.49
N VAL A 16 -4.61 23.67 12.19
CA VAL A 16 -5.16 24.85 11.54
C VAL A 16 -6.56 24.96 12.09
N PRO A 17 -6.90 26.04 12.81
CA PRO A 17 -8.17 26.18 13.48
C PRO A 17 -9.26 26.51 12.43
N LEU A 18 -9.47 25.62 11.46
CA LEU A 18 -10.65 25.64 10.60
C LEU A 18 -11.91 25.48 11.46
N SER A 19 -11.80 24.87 12.64
CA SER A 19 -12.85 24.85 13.67
C SER A 19 -13.24 26.23 14.21
N HIS A 20 -12.39 27.26 14.05
CA HIS A 20 -12.73 28.63 14.44
C HIS A 20 -13.48 29.39 13.33
N PHE A 21 -13.61 28.81 12.14
CA PHE A 21 -14.41 29.38 11.06
C PHE A 21 -15.83 28.79 11.11
N PRO A 22 -16.87 29.57 10.76
CA PRO A 22 -18.22 29.05 10.65
C PRO A 22 -18.28 27.89 9.66
N GLU A 23 -19.00 26.82 10.02
CA GLU A 23 -19.15 25.62 9.18
C GLU A 23 -19.66 25.98 7.77
N SER A 24 -20.57 26.97 7.68
CA SER A 24 -21.08 27.49 6.41
C SER A 24 -19.97 28.02 5.50
N VAL A 25 -19.01 28.77 6.05
CA VAL A 25 -17.87 29.32 5.30
C VAL A 25 -16.95 28.20 4.83
N CYS A 26 -16.64 27.23 5.70
CA CYS A 26 -15.84 26.07 5.33
C CYS A 26 -16.52 25.25 4.23
N LYS A 27 -17.81 24.96 4.37
CA LYS A 27 -18.59 24.20 3.41
C LYS A 27 -18.68 24.89 2.05
N THR A 28 -19.06 26.17 2.01
CA THR A 28 -19.11 26.95 0.76
C THR A 28 -17.74 27.01 0.07
N SER A 29 -16.67 27.18 0.84
CA SER A 29 -15.31 27.18 0.31
C SER A 29 -14.93 25.81 -0.27
N SER A 30 -15.20 24.73 0.45
CA SER A 30 -14.97 23.36 -0.02
C SER A 30 -15.75 23.04 -1.29
N ASP A 31 -17.03 23.43 -1.36
CA ASP A 31 -17.87 23.24 -2.55
C ASP A 31 -17.31 23.99 -3.77
N TRP A 32 -16.82 25.21 -3.56
CA TRP A 32 -16.17 25.99 -4.61
C TRP A 32 -14.85 25.35 -5.06
N ILE A 33 -14.03 24.88 -4.12
CA ILE A 33 -12.74 24.20 -4.38
C ILE A 33 -12.97 22.92 -5.19
N ASN A 34 -13.97 22.12 -4.82
CA ASN A 34 -14.29 20.85 -5.46
C ASN A 34 -14.73 20.99 -6.92
N ARG A 35 -15.17 22.18 -7.35
CA ARG A 35 -15.49 22.49 -8.75
C ARG A 35 -14.26 22.87 -9.58
N ARG A 36 -13.08 23.04 -8.98
CA ARG A 36 -11.87 23.46 -9.68
C ARG A 36 -11.13 22.26 -10.28
N ARG A 37 -10.48 22.50 -11.43
CA ARG A 37 -9.66 21.48 -12.11
C ARG A 37 -8.45 21.12 -11.24
N LEU A 38 -8.13 19.83 -11.15
CA LEU A 38 -6.99 19.30 -10.38
C LEU A 38 -5.67 20.03 -10.67
N LEU A 39 -5.37 20.32 -11.94
CA LEU A 39 -4.14 21.03 -12.32
C LEU A 39 -4.09 22.47 -11.78
N LYS A 40 -5.23 23.17 -11.73
CA LYS A 40 -5.29 24.53 -11.17
C LYS A 40 -5.07 24.50 -9.65
N LEU A 41 -5.67 23.53 -8.96
CA LEU A 41 -5.43 23.32 -7.54
C LEU A 41 -3.98 22.93 -7.25
N GLY A 42 -3.38 22.08 -8.09
CA GLY A 42 -1.95 21.74 -7.99
C GLY A 42 -1.05 22.96 -8.16
N GLY A 43 -1.35 23.83 -9.14
CA GLY A 43 -0.65 25.11 -9.32
C GLY A 43 -0.76 26.02 -8.10
N PHE A 44 -1.96 26.13 -7.51
CA PHE A 44 -2.17 26.88 -6.27
C PHE A 44 -1.36 26.31 -5.10
N ILE A 45 -1.36 24.98 -4.92
CA ILE A 45 -0.61 24.29 -3.86
C ILE A 45 0.90 24.58 -4.00
N MET A 46 1.45 24.49 -5.21
CA MET A 46 2.86 24.80 -5.48
C MET A 46 3.18 26.27 -5.18
N TRP A 47 2.35 27.20 -5.65
CA TRP A 47 2.52 28.62 -5.37
C TRP A 47 2.49 28.89 -3.86
N ALA A 48 1.51 28.36 -3.14
CA ALA A 48 1.38 28.53 -1.69
C ALA A 48 2.60 27.95 -0.95
N PHE A 49 3.08 26.79 -1.39
CA PHE A 49 4.30 26.18 -0.84
C PHE A 49 5.52 27.06 -1.01
N ASP A 50 5.77 27.59 -2.23
CA ASP A 50 6.89 28.48 -2.51
C ASP A 50 6.80 29.78 -1.68
N GLN A 51 5.60 30.36 -1.53
CA GLN A 51 5.38 31.56 -0.71
C GLN A 51 5.68 31.31 0.78
N ILE A 52 5.22 30.19 1.33
CA ILE A 52 5.49 29.84 2.72
C ILE A 52 7.00 29.62 2.93
N LEU A 53 7.68 28.95 2.00
CA LEU A 53 9.14 28.75 2.09
C LEU A 53 9.90 30.08 2.01
N ALA A 54 9.52 30.99 1.10
CA ALA A 54 10.12 32.31 0.99
C ALA A 54 9.95 33.12 2.28
N PHE A 55 8.79 33.01 2.92
CA PHE A 55 8.56 33.63 4.22
C PHE A 55 9.45 33.03 5.33
N LEU A 56 9.49 31.71 5.45
CA LEU A 56 10.28 31.04 6.50
C LEU A 56 11.78 31.37 6.36
N ALA A 57 12.26 31.54 5.14
CA ALA A 57 13.62 31.99 4.87
C ALA A 57 13.85 33.47 5.30
N ALA A 58 12.87 34.36 5.05
CA ALA A 58 12.97 35.77 5.43
C ALA A 58 13.01 35.95 6.96
N GLU A 59 12.21 35.18 7.71
CA GLU A 59 12.22 35.24 9.19
C GLU A 59 13.56 34.75 9.79
N GLN A 60 14.23 33.78 9.16
CA GLN A 60 15.53 33.29 9.65
C GLN A 60 16.69 34.26 9.37
N GLY A 61 16.56 35.09 8.34
CA GLY A 61 17.60 36.05 7.94
C GLY A 61 17.54 37.42 8.63
N GLY A 62 16.63 37.64 9.59
CA GLY A 62 16.45 38.94 10.24
C GLY A 62 15.93 40.04 9.31
N GLY A 63 15.51 39.69 8.09
CA GLY A 63 14.91 40.62 7.14
C GLY A 63 13.46 40.91 7.50
N SER A 64 13.04 42.18 7.43
CA SER A 64 11.63 42.54 7.55
C SER A 64 10.84 41.90 6.40
N PRO A 65 9.85 41.04 6.67
CA PRO A 65 9.04 40.48 5.60
C PRO A 65 8.25 41.63 4.94
N HIS A 66 8.49 41.88 3.64
CA HIS A 66 7.70 42.83 2.83
C HIS A 66 6.24 42.39 2.61
N THR A 67 5.73 41.45 3.41
CA THR A 67 4.37 40.88 3.34
C THR A 67 3.70 40.94 4.71
N CYS A 68 2.47 41.45 4.74
CA CYS A 68 1.67 41.62 5.96
C CYS A 68 1.39 40.26 6.66
N PRO A 69 1.54 40.12 7.99
CA PRO A 69 1.25 38.87 8.71
C PRO A 69 -0.18 38.32 8.49
N LYS A 70 -1.15 39.18 8.17
CA LYS A 70 -2.52 38.79 7.83
C LYS A 70 -2.61 37.98 6.53
N SER A 71 -1.76 38.25 5.54
CA SER A 71 -1.76 37.48 4.28
C SER A 71 -1.20 36.07 4.49
N GLN A 72 -0.33 35.87 5.47
CA GLN A 72 0.24 34.54 5.73
C GLN A 72 -0.73 33.55 6.32
N VAL A 73 -1.45 33.95 7.37
CA VAL A 73 -2.48 33.11 7.98
C VAL A 73 -3.51 32.73 6.92
N SER A 74 -3.84 33.67 6.02
CA SER A 74 -4.75 33.40 4.91
C SER A 74 -4.19 32.36 3.93
N ILE A 75 -2.88 32.35 3.64
CA ILE A 75 -2.25 31.33 2.78
C ILE A 75 -2.29 29.95 3.45
N PHE A 76 -1.91 29.84 4.73
CA PHE A 76 -1.96 28.56 5.46
C PHE A 76 -3.40 28.02 5.54
N VAL A 77 -4.35 28.87 5.88
CA VAL A 77 -5.77 28.50 5.97
C VAL A 77 -6.30 28.06 4.59
N SER A 78 -6.06 28.84 3.54
CA SER A 78 -6.51 28.51 2.18
C SER A 78 -5.88 27.22 1.67
N LEU A 79 -4.58 27.02 1.93
CA LEU A 79 -3.87 25.80 1.57
C LEU A 79 -4.44 24.59 2.33
N ALA A 80 -4.70 24.71 3.62
CA ALA A 80 -5.33 23.65 4.41
C ALA A 80 -6.73 23.31 3.89
N MET A 81 -7.56 24.31 3.56
CA MET A 81 -8.88 24.07 2.95
C MET A 81 -8.76 23.32 1.62
N VAL A 82 -7.81 23.68 0.75
CA VAL A 82 -7.59 22.99 -0.52
C VAL A 82 -7.13 21.54 -0.30
N LEU A 83 -6.16 21.32 0.59
CA LEU A 83 -5.61 20.00 0.88
C LEU A 83 -6.66 19.07 1.50
N ARG A 84 -7.51 19.57 2.41
CA ARG A 84 -8.60 18.80 3.02
C ARG A 84 -9.76 18.54 2.07
N SER A 85 -10.13 19.52 1.24
CA SER A 85 -11.29 19.39 0.34
C SER A 85 -10.97 18.57 -0.92
N HIS A 86 -9.75 18.67 -1.43
CA HIS A 86 -9.32 17.99 -2.65
C HIS A 86 -7.93 17.35 -2.54
N PRO A 87 -7.75 16.35 -1.65
CA PRO A 87 -6.44 15.72 -1.39
C PRO A 87 -5.74 15.18 -2.65
N SER A 88 -6.50 14.70 -3.65
CA SER A 88 -5.95 14.21 -4.92
C SER A 88 -5.10 15.25 -5.67
N ALA A 89 -5.40 16.55 -5.54
CA ALA A 89 -4.58 17.60 -6.16
C ALA A 89 -3.15 17.62 -5.59
N PHE A 90 -2.99 17.23 -4.33
CA PHE A 90 -1.67 17.15 -3.70
C PHE A 90 -0.83 16.00 -4.26
N THR A 91 -1.45 14.89 -4.67
CA THR A 91 -0.70 13.75 -5.27
C THR A 91 0.02 14.14 -6.56
N ILE A 92 -0.54 15.07 -7.33
CA ILE A 92 0.07 15.64 -8.54
C ILE A 92 1.32 16.44 -8.14
N VAL A 93 1.19 17.30 -7.13
CA VAL A 93 2.29 18.14 -6.63
C VAL A 93 3.42 17.31 -6.05
N LEU A 94 3.11 16.26 -5.29
CA LEU A 94 4.12 15.37 -4.71
C LEU A 94 5.00 14.69 -5.75
N ALA A 95 4.44 14.36 -6.92
CA ALA A 95 5.23 13.82 -8.02
C ALA A 95 6.28 14.85 -8.52
N THR A 96 5.88 16.12 -8.64
CA THR A 96 6.77 17.23 -9.02
C THR A 96 7.82 17.49 -7.95
N LEU A 97 7.44 17.58 -6.67
CA LEU A 97 8.36 17.81 -5.55
C LEU A 97 9.43 16.71 -5.46
N ARG A 98 9.07 15.46 -5.74
CA ARG A 98 10.00 14.31 -5.76
C ARG A 98 11.03 14.40 -6.88
N GLN A 99 10.65 14.91 -8.05
CA GLN A 99 11.54 15.05 -9.20
C GLN A 99 12.52 16.22 -9.01
N SER A 100 12.05 17.32 -8.43
CA SER A 100 12.83 18.53 -8.20
C SER A 100 13.65 18.47 -6.88
N ARG A 101 14.42 17.39 -6.71
CA ARG A 101 15.21 17.10 -5.49
C ARG A 101 16.10 18.26 -5.02
N TYR A 102 16.70 19.01 -5.94
CA TYR A 102 17.59 20.12 -5.59
C TYR A 102 16.85 21.34 -5.00
N ARG A 103 15.62 21.61 -5.44
CA ARG A 103 14.85 22.77 -4.96
C ARG A 103 14.06 22.49 -3.68
N TYR A 104 13.58 21.26 -3.48
CA TYR A 104 12.56 20.98 -2.48
C TYR A 104 12.94 19.93 -1.43
N ARG A 105 14.13 19.32 -1.53
CA ARG A 105 14.62 18.35 -0.53
C ARG A 105 15.66 19.01 0.39
N GLY A 106 15.16 19.68 1.43
CA GLY A 106 15.96 20.24 2.53
C GLY A 106 15.34 19.86 3.89
N GLN A 107 16.18 19.69 4.92
CA GLN A 107 15.72 19.36 6.28
C GLN A 107 14.78 20.44 6.85
N ASP A 108 15.04 21.70 6.50
CA ASP A 108 14.22 22.88 6.78
C ASP A 108 12.80 22.82 6.17
N LYS A 109 12.63 22.08 5.07
CA LYS A 109 11.36 22.01 4.30
C LYS A 109 10.49 20.84 4.73
N LEU A 110 11.08 19.85 5.40
CA LEU A 110 10.40 18.64 5.83
C LEU A 110 9.18 18.92 6.72
N PRO A 111 9.24 19.79 7.74
CA PRO A 111 8.09 20.07 8.59
C PRO A 111 6.86 20.58 7.81
N LEU A 112 7.08 21.45 6.82
CA LEU A 112 6.00 21.95 5.97
C LEU A 112 5.40 20.85 5.10
N MET A 113 6.23 19.96 4.53
CA MET A 113 5.72 18.81 3.77
C MET A 113 4.90 17.86 4.65
N VAL A 114 5.39 17.55 5.85
CA VAL A 114 4.68 16.69 6.82
C VAL A 114 3.34 17.34 7.20
N TRP A 115 3.33 18.66 7.43
CA TRP A 115 2.11 19.41 7.70
C TRP A 115 1.11 19.34 6.55
N MET A 116 1.54 19.54 5.30
CA MET A 116 0.65 19.45 4.13
C MET A 116 0.05 18.04 3.97
N MET A 117 0.87 16.99 4.18
CA MET A 117 0.40 15.60 4.17
C MET A 117 -0.62 15.33 5.28
N ALA A 118 -0.43 15.93 6.45
CA ALA A 118 -1.40 15.84 7.53
C ALA A 118 -2.71 16.59 7.25
N GLN A 119 -2.68 17.69 6.48
CA GLN A 119 -3.91 18.32 6.01
C GLN A 119 -4.62 17.44 4.99
N ALA A 120 -3.87 16.85 4.05
CA ALA A 120 -4.43 15.94 3.05
C ALA A 120 -5.04 14.67 3.69
N SER A 121 -4.42 14.13 4.75
CA SER A 121 -4.92 12.93 5.43
C SER A 121 -6.23 13.13 6.17
N GLN A 122 -6.54 14.37 6.58
CA GLN A 122 -7.84 14.70 7.15
C GLN A 122 -8.98 14.64 6.11
N GLY A 123 -8.68 14.90 4.84
CA GLY A 123 -9.64 14.77 3.74
C GLY A 123 -9.74 13.34 3.19
N ASP A 124 -8.60 12.66 3.03
CA ASP A 124 -8.53 11.27 2.61
C ASP A 124 -7.32 10.56 3.24
N LEU A 125 -7.58 9.63 4.16
CA LEU A 125 -6.54 8.83 4.83
C LEU A 125 -5.63 8.09 3.83
N ALA A 126 -6.20 7.61 2.72
CA ALA A 126 -5.43 6.89 1.70
C ALA A 126 -4.43 7.82 0.99
N VAL A 127 -4.81 9.06 0.71
CA VAL A 127 -3.89 10.06 0.15
C VAL A 127 -2.81 10.43 1.17
N GLY A 128 -3.17 10.54 2.44
CA GLY A 128 -2.21 10.74 3.54
C GLY A 128 -1.16 9.63 3.59
N LEU A 129 -1.60 8.36 3.64
CA LEU A 129 -0.70 7.22 3.72
C LEU A 129 0.14 7.06 2.45
N TYR A 130 -0.48 7.23 1.27
CA TYR A 130 0.24 7.25 -0.02
C TYR A 130 1.36 8.28 0.00
N SER A 131 1.06 9.50 0.47
CA SER A 131 2.03 10.58 0.53
C SER A 131 3.19 10.26 1.48
N TRP A 132 2.89 9.69 2.64
CA TRP A 132 3.87 9.24 3.62
C TRP A 132 4.77 8.13 3.07
N ALA A 133 4.19 7.05 2.55
CA ALA A 133 4.93 5.88 2.09
C ALA A 133 5.83 6.18 0.88
N HIS A 134 5.36 7.02 -0.06
CA HIS A 134 6.08 7.33 -1.29
C HIS A 134 7.14 8.44 -1.14
N ASN A 135 7.04 9.30 -0.13
CA ASN A 135 7.90 10.49 -0.03
C ASN A 135 8.63 10.63 1.30
N LEU A 136 8.02 10.22 2.41
CA LEU A 136 8.59 10.42 3.75
C LEU A 136 9.34 9.18 4.24
N LEU A 137 8.74 7.99 4.14
CA LEU A 137 9.36 6.76 4.63
C LEU A 137 10.79 6.54 4.05
N PRO A 138 11.07 6.83 2.76
CA PRO A 138 12.44 6.75 2.22
C PRO A 138 13.46 7.72 2.84
N LEU A 139 13.04 8.69 3.66
CA LEU A 139 13.89 9.72 4.30
C LEU A 139 14.21 9.42 5.77
N VAL A 140 13.61 8.39 6.34
CA VAL A 140 13.64 8.08 7.78
C VAL A 140 15.05 7.80 8.35
N GLY A 141 16.01 7.45 7.49
CA GLY A 141 17.40 7.19 7.86
C GLY A 141 18.24 8.43 8.14
N SER A 142 17.74 9.65 7.83
CA SER A 142 18.59 10.85 7.79
C SER A 142 18.92 11.49 9.14
N ASN A 143 18.04 11.42 10.15
CA ASN A 143 18.30 11.80 11.56
C ASN A 143 17.11 11.44 12.49
N PRO A 144 17.30 11.44 13.83
CA PRO A 144 16.22 11.11 14.79
C PRO A 144 15.00 12.04 14.76
N GLN A 145 15.18 13.34 14.53
CA GLN A 145 14.08 14.32 14.51
C GLN A 145 13.16 14.11 13.31
N THR A 146 13.74 13.90 12.13
CA THR A 146 13.05 13.50 10.89
C THR A 146 12.26 12.22 11.12
N ARG A 147 12.90 11.20 11.73
CA ARG A 147 12.24 9.93 12.04
C ARG A 147 11.02 10.11 12.93
N ASP A 148 11.14 10.94 13.97
CA ASP A 148 10.05 11.22 14.90
C ASP A 148 8.85 11.88 14.20
N LEU A 149 9.08 12.92 13.39
CA LEU A 149 8.02 13.59 12.62
C LEU A 149 7.33 12.66 11.62
N ILE A 150 8.11 11.80 10.95
CA ILE A 150 7.59 10.80 10.00
C ILE A 150 6.68 9.81 10.72
N LEU A 151 7.07 9.34 11.91
CA LEU A 151 6.27 8.43 12.72
C LEU A 151 4.99 9.10 13.25
N GLN A 152 5.10 10.33 13.76
CA GLN A 152 3.93 11.07 14.29
C GLN A 152 2.82 11.21 13.25
N LEU A 153 3.16 11.41 11.96
CA LEU A 153 2.17 11.52 10.90
C LEU A 153 1.41 10.20 10.67
N VAL A 154 2.13 9.09 10.52
CA VAL A 154 1.48 7.79 10.25
C VAL A 154 0.70 7.31 11.46
N GLU A 155 1.20 7.53 12.68
CA GLU A 155 0.45 7.24 13.90
C GLU A 155 -0.86 8.01 13.97
N LYS A 156 -0.85 9.30 13.60
CA LYS A 156 -2.08 10.10 13.55
C LYS A 156 -3.07 9.58 12.50
N ILE A 157 -2.59 9.17 11.33
CA ILE A 157 -3.44 8.55 10.30
C ILE A 157 -4.09 7.27 10.85
N LEU A 158 -3.31 6.43 11.53
CA LEU A 158 -3.76 5.16 12.10
C LEU A 158 -4.55 5.31 13.41
N SER A 159 -4.50 6.47 14.07
CA SER A 159 -5.31 6.76 15.25
C SER A 159 -6.81 6.85 14.94
N ASN A 160 -7.19 7.00 13.67
CA ASN A 160 -8.58 6.90 13.27
C ASN A 160 -9.03 5.42 13.34
N PRO A 161 -10.08 5.08 14.10
CA PRO A 161 -10.49 3.69 14.31
C PRO A 161 -10.92 2.98 13.01
N ASN A 162 -11.37 3.74 12.01
CA ASN A 162 -11.77 3.20 10.71
C ASN A 162 -10.60 3.11 9.72
N ALA A 163 -9.40 3.61 10.07
CA ALA A 163 -8.25 3.65 9.17
C ALA A 163 -7.91 2.27 8.57
N PRO A 164 -7.82 1.17 9.33
CA PRO A 164 -7.47 -0.13 8.74
C PRO A 164 -8.42 -0.52 7.61
N THR A 165 -9.74 -0.42 7.83
CA THR A 165 -10.76 -0.76 6.83
C THR A 165 -10.70 0.14 5.60
N ILE A 166 -10.58 1.45 5.79
CA ILE A 166 -10.53 2.42 4.69
C ILE A 166 -9.27 2.21 3.83
N LEU A 167 -8.13 2.01 4.48
CA LEU A 167 -6.83 1.88 3.81
C LEU A 167 -6.71 0.55 3.07
N VAL A 168 -7.19 -0.56 3.65
CA VAL A 168 -7.23 -1.88 2.98
C VAL A 168 -8.15 -1.83 1.74
N ASN A 169 -9.33 -1.22 1.86
CA ASN A 169 -10.27 -1.07 0.74
C ASN A 169 -9.70 -0.21 -0.39
N LYS A 170 -8.82 0.75 -0.07
CA LYS A 170 -8.15 1.64 -1.03
C LYS A 170 -6.68 1.28 -1.27
N ALA A 171 -6.25 0.05 -0.95
CA ALA A 171 -4.84 -0.36 -1.00
C ALA A 171 -4.18 -0.14 -2.37
N ILE A 172 -4.95 -0.22 -3.45
CA ILE A 172 -4.56 0.23 -4.79
C ILE A 172 -5.35 1.50 -5.14
N SER A 173 -4.65 2.63 -5.26
CA SER A 173 -5.22 3.94 -5.60
C SER A 173 -4.62 4.46 -6.89
N ASN A 174 -5.47 4.83 -7.86
CA ASN A 174 -5.06 5.29 -9.20
C ASN A 174 -4.04 4.35 -9.89
N GLY A 175 -4.26 3.04 -9.78
CA GLY A 175 -3.39 2.01 -10.35
C GLY A 175 -2.04 1.83 -9.65
N LYS A 176 -1.83 2.46 -8.48
CA LYS A 176 -0.59 2.37 -7.70
C LYS A 176 -0.88 1.88 -6.27
N PRO A 177 0.00 1.07 -5.67
CA PRO A 177 -0.16 0.66 -4.28
C PRO A 177 0.04 1.86 -3.33
N LEU A 178 -0.75 1.91 -2.25
CA LEU A 178 -0.59 2.89 -1.17
C LEU A 178 0.81 2.77 -0.55
N ILE A 179 1.24 1.54 -0.28
CA ILE A 179 2.59 1.22 0.19
C ILE A 179 3.31 0.46 -0.95
N PRO A 180 4.22 1.10 -1.68
CA PRO A 180 4.91 0.45 -2.78
C PRO A 180 5.95 -0.56 -2.25
N PRO A 181 6.30 -1.62 -3.01
CA PRO A 181 7.21 -2.67 -2.54
C PRO A 181 8.53 -2.16 -1.93
N PRO A 182 9.23 -1.15 -2.51
CA PRO A 182 10.45 -0.61 -1.89
C PRO A 182 10.22 0.02 -0.51
N SER A 183 9.08 0.70 -0.33
CA SER A 183 8.69 1.29 0.97
C SER A 183 8.30 0.21 1.97
N PHE A 184 7.65 -0.86 1.52
CA PHE A 184 7.34 -2.01 2.37
C PHE A 184 8.61 -2.73 2.85
N GLU A 185 9.62 -2.86 1.99
CA GLU A 185 10.94 -3.38 2.39
C GLU A 185 11.60 -2.50 3.46
N ILE A 186 11.56 -1.17 3.30
CA ILE A 186 12.06 -0.23 4.31
C ILE A 186 11.32 -0.42 5.64
N LEU A 187 10.00 -0.56 5.61
CA LEU A 187 9.19 -0.79 6.81
C LEU A 187 9.61 -2.07 7.54
N LEU A 188 9.81 -3.18 6.81
CA LEU A 188 10.30 -4.44 7.37
C LEU A 188 11.65 -4.27 8.09
N ARG A 189 12.62 -3.60 7.46
CA ARG A 189 13.95 -3.37 8.04
C ARG A 189 13.91 -2.47 9.29
N LEU A 190 13.01 -1.49 9.32
CA LEU A 190 12.83 -0.59 10.47
C LEU A 190 12.10 -1.24 11.64
N THR A 191 11.19 -2.16 11.33
CA THR A 191 10.40 -2.90 12.32
C THR A 191 11.24 -3.99 12.98
N PHE A 192 12.04 -4.72 12.19
CA PHE A 192 12.81 -5.87 12.66
C PHE A 192 14.33 -5.70 12.47
N PRO A 193 14.95 -4.62 12.98
CA PRO A 193 16.38 -4.42 12.86
C PRO A 193 17.16 -5.49 13.67
N ALA A 194 18.48 -5.57 13.45
CA ALA A 194 19.35 -6.36 14.31
C ALA A 194 19.21 -5.92 15.79
N PRO A 195 19.35 -6.83 16.78
CA PRO A 195 19.20 -6.48 18.20
C PRO A 195 20.02 -5.26 18.64
N SER A 196 21.25 -5.12 18.12
CA SER A 196 22.15 -3.99 18.38
C SER A 196 21.73 -2.66 17.74
N ALA A 197 20.87 -2.70 16.72
CA ALA A 197 20.40 -1.53 15.99
C ALA A 197 19.01 -1.06 16.43
N ARG A 198 18.41 -1.71 17.43
CA ARG A 198 17.12 -1.30 18.01
C ARG A 198 17.27 0.05 18.71
N VAL A 199 16.28 0.91 18.51
CA VAL A 199 16.18 2.22 19.17
C VAL A 199 14.76 2.43 19.69
N LYS A 200 14.51 3.48 20.47
CA LYS A 200 13.15 3.82 20.95
C LYS A 200 12.09 3.90 19.84
N ALA A 201 12.49 4.36 18.65
CA ALA A 201 11.60 4.43 17.49
C ALA A 201 11.19 3.06 16.94
N THR A 202 11.95 1.99 17.22
CA THR A 202 11.64 0.63 16.75
C THR A 202 10.30 0.14 17.31
N GLU A 203 10.01 0.38 18.59
CA GLU A 203 8.74 0.01 19.22
C GLU A 203 7.53 0.68 18.54
N ARG A 204 7.71 1.91 18.06
CA ARG A 204 6.68 2.64 17.31
C ARG A 204 6.44 2.03 15.94
N PHE A 205 7.49 1.60 15.24
CA PHE A 205 7.35 0.85 13.99
C PHE A 205 6.66 -0.50 14.22
N GLU A 206 7.00 -1.22 15.28
CA GLU A 206 6.34 -2.48 15.66
C GLU A 206 4.84 -2.29 15.92
N ALA A 207 4.44 -1.19 16.56
CA ALA A 207 3.04 -0.90 16.83
C ALA A 207 2.22 -0.64 15.55
N ILE A 208 2.76 0.08 14.57
CA ILE A 208 2.05 0.42 13.32
C ILE A 208 2.16 -0.69 12.26
N TYR A 209 3.16 -1.57 12.37
CA TYR A 209 3.51 -2.54 11.34
C TYR A 209 2.35 -3.47 10.94
N PRO A 210 1.57 -4.07 11.86
CA PRO A 210 0.52 -5.01 11.48
C PRO A 210 -0.50 -4.41 10.50
N VAL A 211 -0.98 -3.20 10.78
CA VAL A 211 -1.94 -2.50 9.91
C VAL A 211 -1.30 -2.15 8.57
N LEU A 212 -0.06 -1.67 8.58
CA LEU A 212 0.64 -1.32 7.34
C LEU A 212 0.99 -2.55 6.49
N LYS A 213 1.27 -3.70 7.10
CA LYS A 213 1.43 -4.99 6.41
C LYS A 213 0.14 -5.38 5.71
N GLU A 214 -0.99 -5.33 6.40
CA GLU A 214 -2.29 -5.64 5.79
C GLU A 214 -2.57 -4.74 4.58
N VAL A 215 -2.32 -3.43 4.69
CA VAL A 215 -2.49 -2.49 3.58
C VAL A 215 -1.54 -2.77 2.42
N ALA A 216 -0.28 -3.12 2.70
CA ALA A 216 0.72 -3.42 1.66
C ALA A 216 0.42 -4.72 0.89
N LEU A 217 -0.20 -5.69 1.56
CA LEU A 217 -0.57 -6.99 0.98
C LEU A 217 -2.01 -7.00 0.45
N ALA A 218 -2.78 -5.93 0.67
CA ALA A 218 -4.15 -5.80 0.19
C ALA A 218 -4.22 -5.40 -1.30
N GLY A 219 -5.24 -5.91 -1.98
CA GLY A 219 -5.49 -5.66 -3.39
C GLY A 219 -6.35 -6.75 -3.99
N ARG A 220 -6.86 -6.54 -5.21
CA ARG A 220 -7.64 -7.57 -5.90
C ARG A 220 -6.70 -8.70 -6.35
N PRO A 221 -6.88 -9.95 -5.87
CA PRO A 221 -6.07 -11.09 -6.28
C PRO A 221 -6.12 -11.28 -7.81
N GLY A 222 -4.99 -11.65 -8.40
CA GLY A 222 -4.86 -11.89 -9.83
C GLY A 222 -4.88 -10.66 -10.74
N SER A 223 -5.13 -9.45 -10.22
CA SER A 223 -5.03 -8.21 -11.01
C SER A 223 -3.57 -7.97 -11.47
N ARG A 224 -3.38 -7.36 -12.65
CA ARG A 224 -2.05 -7.12 -13.23
C ARG A 224 -1.12 -6.38 -12.26
N VAL A 225 -1.61 -5.29 -11.68
CA VAL A 225 -0.85 -4.49 -10.70
C VAL A 225 -0.46 -5.33 -9.49
N MET A 226 -1.40 -6.12 -8.96
CA MET A 226 -1.13 -6.93 -7.76
C MET A 226 -0.16 -8.07 -8.04
N LYS A 227 -0.18 -8.65 -9.24
CA LYS A 227 0.82 -9.65 -9.64
C LYS A 227 2.23 -9.06 -9.66
N GLU A 228 2.39 -7.87 -10.26
CA GLU A 228 3.67 -7.15 -10.31
C GLU A 228 4.15 -6.77 -8.89
N VAL A 229 3.25 -6.24 -8.04
CA VAL A 229 3.54 -5.92 -6.63
C VAL A 229 3.98 -7.16 -5.85
N THR A 230 3.23 -8.26 -5.95
CA THR A 230 3.52 -9.51 -5.24
C THR A 230 4.87 -10.10 -5.66
N GLN A 231 5.20 -10.06 -6.95
CA GLN A 231 6.51 -10.50 -7.44
C GLN A 231 7.66 -9.64 -6.89
N GLN A 232 7.50 -8.32 -6.86
CA GLN A 232 8.53 -7.43 -6.30
C GLN A 232 8.71 -7.66 -4.79
N ILE A 233 7.61 -7.80 -4.04
CA ILE A 233 7.66 -8.12 -2.61
C ILE A 233 8.36 -9.46 -2.40
N PHE A 234 8.01 -10.49 -3.17
CA PHE A 234 8.65 -11.80 -3.10
C PHE A 234 10.18 -11.71 -3.28
N THR A 235 10.64 -10.94 -4.27
CA THR A 235 12.07 -10.71 -4.50
C THR A 235 12.76 -10.06 -3.32
N SER A 236 12.15 -9.04 -2.71
CA SER A 236 12.69 -8.41 -1.51
C SER A 236 12.73 -9.39 -0.33
N THR A 237 11.69 -10.20 -0.13
CA THR A 237 11.64 -11.18 0.99
C THR A 237 12.73 -12.25 0.92
N LEU A 238 13.15 -12.67 -0.28
CA LEU A 238 14.26 -13.62 -0.40
C LEU A 238 15.63 -12.99 -0.12
N LYS A 239 15.78 -11.67 -0.32
CA LYS A 239 17.03 -10.93 -0.11
C LYS A 239 17.21 -10.43 1.33
N LEU A 240 16.12 -10.15 2.03
CA LEU A 240 16.13 -9.60 3.39
C LEU A 240 16.90 -10.46 4.43
N PRO A 241 16.79 -11.81 4.45
CA PRO A 241 17.46 -12.64 5.45
C PRO A 241 18.98 -12.52 5.45
N GLN A 242 19.60 -12.26 4.30
CA GLN A 242 21.07 -12.19 4.16
C GLN A 242 21.72 -11.06 4.96
N GLN A 243 20.94 -10.08 5.41
CA GLN A 243 21.40 -8.88 6.11
C GLN A 243 20.59 -8.61 7.39
N GLY A 244 19.77 -9.58 7.82
CA GLY A 244 18.67 -9.37 8.76
C GLY A 244 18.85 -10.01 10.13
N SER A 245 17.92 -9.68 11.05
CA SER A 245 17.75 -10.41 12.30
C SER A 245 17.00 -11.75 12.06
N PRO A 246 17.12 -12.74 12.97
CA PRO A 246 16.32 -13.97 12.87
C PRO A 246 14.80 -13.72 12.83
N VAL A 247 14.34 -12.67 13.52
CA VAL A 247 12.93 -12.24 13.51
C VAL A 247 12.53 -11.73 12.12
N LEU A 248 13.36 -10.89 11.50
CA LEU A 248 13.14 -10.42 10.13
C LEU A 248 13.13 -11.57 9.13
N ALA A 249 14.02 -12.55 9.27
CA ALA A 249 14.06 -13.72 8.40
C ALA A 249 12.78 -14.56 8.50
N LYS A 250 12.27 -14.75 9.72
CA LYS A 250 10.99 -15.44 9.96
C LYS A 250 9.82 -14.70 9.30
N GLU A 251 9.71 -13.39 9.54
CA GLU A 251 8.66 -12.55 8.95
C GLU A 251 8.73 -12.53 7.42
N ALA A 252 9.94 -12.39 6.86
CA ALA A 252 10.15 -12.42 5.42
C ALA A 252 9.73 -13.78 4.81
N THR A 253 9.98 -14.89 5.52
CA THR A 253 9.54 -16.22 5.09
C THR A 253 8.01 -16.33 5.07
N GLU A 254 7.31 -15.76 6.06
CA GLU A 254 5.83 -15.73 6.10
C GLU A 254 5.24 -14.95 4.93
N ILE A 255 5.81 -13.78 4.63
CA ILE A 255 5.39 -12.97 3.48
C ILE A 255 5.72 -13.69 2.17
N ALA A 256 6.86 -14.40 2.10
CA ALA A 256 7.22 -15.17 0.91
C ALA A 256 6.23 -16.34 0.65
N ILE A 257 5.75 -17.00 1.70
CA ILE A 257 4.66 -18.00 1.60
C ILE A 257 3.39 -17.34 1.06
N TRP A 258 3.00 -16.20 1.63
CA TRP A 258 1.86 -15.45 1.14
C TRP A 258 2.02 -15.11 -0.35
N CYS A 259 3.20 -14.66 -0.80
CA CYS A 259 3.44 -14.33 -2.20
C CYS A 259 3.27 -15.53 -3.16
N VAL A 260 3.78 -16.72 -2.79
CA VAL A 260 3.68 -17.92 -3.65
C VAL A 260 2.30 -18.54 -3.64
N THR A 261 1.54 -18.36 -2.55
CA THR A 261 0.15 -18.84 -2.43
C THR A 261 -0.84 -17.91 -3.13
N GLU A 262 -0.57 -16.61 -3.14
CA GLU A 262 -1.45 -15.60 -3.74
C GLU A 262 -1.17 -15.40 -5.24
N ASN A 263 0.08 -15.62 -5.69
CA ASN A 263 0.46 -15.51 -7.09
C ASN A 263 1.44 -16.60 -7.51
N VAL A 264 0.95 -17.60 -8.25
CA VAL A 264 1.77 -18.69 -8.79
C VAL A 264 2.92 -18.19 -9.69
N ASP A 265 2.80 -17.00 -10.29
CA ASP A 265 3.87 -16.43 -11.11
C ASP A 265 5.14 -16.15 -10.27
N CYS A 266 5.02 -16.07 -8.93
CA CYS A 266 6.16 -16.05 -8.00
C CYS A 266 6.97 -17.36 -8.02
N CYS A 267 6.35 -18.52 -8.26
CA CYS A 267 7.07 -19.80 -8.37
C CYS A 267 8.01 -19.83 -9.59
N ASN A 268 7.61 -19.20 -10.69
CA ASN A 268 8.48 -19.05 -11.86
C ASN A 268 9.64 -18.08 -11.56
N HIS A 269 9.34 -16.97 -10.89
CA HIS A 269 10.36 -15.99 -10.51
C HIS A 269 11.36 -16.56 -9.50
N TRP A 270 10.89 -17.36 -8.54
CA TRP A 270 11.72 -18.08 -7.57
C TRP A 270 12.78 -18.93 -8.25
N GLY A 271 12.43 -19.57 -9.38
CA GLY A 271 13.37 -20.27 -10.27
C GLY A 271 14.66 -19.50 -10.54
N SER A 272 14.55 -18.22 -10.87
CA SER A 272 15.70 -17.34 -11.18
C SER A 272 16.46 -16.86 -9.94
N LEU A 273 15.79 -16.74 -8.79
CA LEU A 273 16.37 -16.20 -7.55
C LEU A 273 16.97 -17.28 -6.64
N TYR A 274 16.60 -18.55 -6.85
CA TYR A 274 16.86 -19.66 -5.96
C TYR A 274 18.32 -19.81 -5.55
N MET A 275 19.24 -19.89 -6.53
CA MET A 275 20.66 -20.13 -6.24
C MET A 275 21.32 -18.96 -5.50
N GLN A 276 20.88 -17.73 -5.78
CA GLN A 276 21.42 -16.51 -5.15
C GLN A 276 20.88 -16.30 -3.73
N ASN A 277 19.79 -16.95 -3.37
CA ASN A 277 19.09 -16.80 -2.11
C ASN A 277 18.77 -18.18 -1.50
N LEU A 278 19.76 -19.08 -1.52
CA LEU A 278 19.56 -20.49 -1.16
C LEU A 278 19.05 -20.65 0.27
N GLU A 279 19.66 -19.99 1.24
CA GLU A 279 19.28 -20.07 2.66
C GLU A 279 17.81 -19.63 2.89
N ALA A 280 17.42 -18.49 2.33
CA ALA A 280 16.04 -18.01 2.37
C ALA A 280 15.07 -18.96 1.65
N SER A 281 15.51 -19.55 0.53
CA SER A 281 14.71 -20.53 -0.23
C SER A 281 14.52 -21.83 0.55
N VAL A 282 15.55 -22.30 1.23
CA VAL A 282 15.51 -23.49 2.10
C VAL A 282 14.52 -23.26 3.25
N ALA A 283 14.60 -22.10 3.92
CA ALA A 283 13.65 -21.74 4.97
C ALA A 283 12.20 -21.69 4.47
N LEU A 284 11.97 -21.12 3.28
CA LEU A 284 10.67 -21.10 2.64
C LEU A 284 10.17 -22.51 2.30
N LEU A 285 11.01 -23.37 1.72
CA LEU A 285 10.67 -24.75 1.39
C LEU A 285 10.30 -25.56 2.64
N LYS A 286 11.09 -25.46 3.71
CA LYS A 286 10.80 -26.10 4.99
C LYS A 286 9.47 -25.64 5.55
N LYS A 287 9.24 -24.33 5.59
CA LYS A 287 7.99 -23.79 6.14
C LYS A 287 6.77 -24.19 5.30
N LEU A 288 6.89 -24.27 3.97
CA LEU A 288 5.85 -24.83 3.11
C LEU A 288 5.58 -26.32 3.40
N VAL A 289 6.62 -27.09 3.77
CA VAL A 289 6.46 -28.48 4.21
C VAL A 289 5.76 -28.54 5.58
N ASP A 290 6.12 -27.69 6.52
CA ASP A 290 5.54 -27.74 7.86
C ASP A 290 4.07 -27.30 7.85
N GLU A 291 3.74 -26.23 7.12
CA GLU A 291 2.40 -25.61 7.05
C GLU A 291 1.59 -26.06 5.82
N TRP A 292 1.94 -27.19 5.22
CA TRP A 292 1.34 -27.60 3.95
C TRP A 292 -0.18 -27.71 3.99
N LYS A 293 -0.75 -28.18 5.11
CA LYS A 293 -2.20 -28.32 5.25
C LYS A 293 -2.91 -26.98 5.07
N ASP A 294 -2.30 -25.90 5.53
CA ASP A 294 -2.87 -24.55 5.53
C ASP A 294 -2.81 -23.92 4.12
N HIS A 295 -1.75 -24.22 3.38
CA HIS A 295 -1.48 -23.59 2.07
C HIS A 295 -1.89 -24.45 0.86
N SER A 296 -2.04 -25.76 1.05
CA SER A 296 -2.25 -26.73 -0.05
C SER A 296 -3.49 -26.42 -0.90
N LEU A 297 -4.59 -25.97 -0.29
CA LEU A 297 -5.82 -25.62 -1.01
C LEU A 297 -5.62 -24.44 -1.96
N LYS A 298 -4.85 -23.42 -1.54
CA LYS A 298 -4.51 -22.27 -2.39
C LYS A 298 -3.53 -22.67 -3.50
N LEU A 299 -2.46 -23.38 -3.14
CA LEU A 299 -1.42 -23.83 -4.08
C LEU A 299 -1.95 -24.85 -5.12
N SER A 300 -3.00 -25.59 -4.76
CA SER A 300 -3.65 -26.58 -5.62
C SER A 300 -5.01 -26.12 -6.13
N SER A 301 -5.32 -24.82 -6.02
CA SER A 301 -6.63 -24.26 -6.40
C SER A 301 -6.92 -24.41 -7.90
N SER A 302 -5.87 -24.43 -8.73
CA SER A 302 -5.95 -24.66 -10.16
C SER A 302 -4.94 -25.72 -10.61
N LYS A 303 -5.30 -26.44 -11.69
CA LYS A 303 -4.38 -27.35 -12.39
C LYS A 303 -3.13 -26.63 -12.87
N ARG A 304 -3.26 -25.37 -13.32
CA ARG A 304 -2.14 -24.54 -13.75
C ARG A 304 -1.17 -24.28 -12.59
N ASP A 305 -1.72 -23.97 -11.42
CA ASP A 305 -0.92 -23.56 -10.26
C ASP A 305 -0.17 -24.77 -9.69
N THR A 306 -0.89 -25.88 -9.57
CA THR A 306 -0.34 -27.21 -9.23
C THR A 306 0.80 -27.59 -10.19
N PHE A 307 0.58 -27.49 -11.50
CA PHE A 307 1.59 -27.84 -12.51
C PHE A 307 2.82 -26.92 -12.44
N THR A 308 2.61 -25.62 -12.24
CA THR A 308 3.70 -24.64 -12.09
C THR A 308 4.54 -24.96 -10.86
N LEU A 309 3.91 -25.27 -9.73
CA LEU A 309 4.60 -25.66 -8.50
C LEU A 309 5.40 -26.95 -8.69
N ILE A 310 4.82 -27.98 -9.32
CA ILE A 310 5.52 -29.24 -9.66
C ILE A 310 6.76 -28.95 -10.50
N ARG A 311 6.64 -28.13 -11.54
CA ARG A 311 7.76 -27.76 -12.41
C ARG A 311 8.85 -27.03 -11.64
N THR A 312 8.48 -26.11 -10.76
CA THR A 312 9.44 -25.37 -9.91
C THR A 312 10.18 -26.33 -8.98
N MET A 313 9.48 -27.23 -8.28
CA MET A 313 10.11 -28.20 -7.38
C MET A 313 11.04 -29.15 -8.13
N GLN A 314 10.65 -29.64 -9.31
CA GLN A 314 11.52 -30.45 -10.17
C GLN A 314 12.78 -29.69 -10.60
N SER A 315 12.64 -28.41 -10.96
CA SER A 315 13.79 -27.56 -11.31
C SER A 315 14.76 -27.40 -10.13
N PHE A 316 14.25 -27.20 -8.92
CA PHE A 316 15.09 -27.10 -7.71
C PHE A 316 15.81 -28.40 -7.43
N ARG A 317 15.14 -29.55 -7.54
CA ARG A 317 15.80 -30.85 -7.36
C ARG A 317 16.98 -31.04 -8.30
N LEU A 318 16.81 -30.75 -9.59
CA LEU A 318 17.91 -30.83 -10.58
C LEU A 318 19.09 -29.92 -10.20
N LYS A 319 18.81 -28.69 -9.76
CA LYS A 319 19.85 -27.75 -9.30
C LYS A 319 20.55 -28.25 -8.03
N ASN A 320 19.81 -28.83 -7.09
CA ASN A 320 20.33 -29.35 -5.83
C ASN A 320 21.20 -30.58 -6.07
N GLU A 321 20.72 -31.55 -6.85
CA GLU A 321 21.46 -32.76 -7.20
C GLU A 321 22.81 -32.40 -7.84
N LYS A 322 22.80 -31.49 -8.82
CA LYS A 322 24.03 -30.97 -9.43
C LYS A 322 24.98 -30.37 -8.39
N ALA A 323 24.49 -29.44 -7.55
CA ALA A 323 25.33 -28.78 -6.56
C ALA A 323 25.85 -29.72 -5.46
N ILE A 324 25.10 -30.78 -5.12
CA ILE A 324 25.54 -31.83 -4.17
C ILE A 324 26.67 -32.66 -4.80
N THR A 325 26.54 -33.04 -6.07
CA THR A 325 27.57 -33.83 -6.77
C THR A 325 28.87 -33.06 -6.99
N GLU A 326 28.79 -31.74 -7.17
CA GLU A 326 29.95 -30.86 -7.36
C GLU A 326 30.71 -30.55 -6.04
N GLY A 327 30.17 -30.94 -4.88
CA GLY A 327 30.90 -30.91 -3.60
C GLY A 327 31.15 -29.51 -3.00
N GLY A 328 30.29 -28.53 -3.28
CA GLY A 328 30.47 -27.14 -2.80
C GLY A 328 30.18 -26.91 -1.30
N ALA A 329 30.62 -25.76 -0.78
CA ALA A 329 30.51 -25.36 0.63
C ALA A 329 29.08 -25.39 1.21
N ASN A 330 28.05 -25.27 0.37
CA ASN A 330 26.64 -25.26 0.76
C ASN A 330 25.94 -26.63 0.62
N GLY A 331 26.70 -27.74 0.54
CA GLY A 331 26.15 -29.07 0.29
C GLY A 331 25.03 -29.51 1.26
N SER A 332 25.08 -29.07 2.53
CA SER A 332 24.03 -29.34 3.52
C SER A 332 22.70 -28.64 3.18
N LEU A 333 22.74 -27.36 2.80
CA LEU A 333 21.57 -26.59 2.40
C LEU A 333 20.91 -27.17 1.14
N TYR A 334 21.70 -27.60 0.17
CA TYR A 334 21.15 -28.25 -1.03
C TYR A 334 20.48 -29.59 -0.73
N LYS A 335 21.04 -30.40 0.17
CA LYS A 335 20.40 -31.66 0.64
C LYS A 335 19.07 -31.37 1.31
N GLU A 336 19.04 -30.38 2.21
CA GLU A 336 17.84 -29.99 2.93
C GLU A 336 16.73 -29.46 2.00
N ALA A 337 17.11 -28.63 1.02
CA ALA A 337 16.17 -28.16 0.01
C ALA A 337 15.63 -29.30 -0.87
N ASP A 338 16.48 -30.25 -1.27
CA ASP A 338 16.08 -31.42 -2.07
C ASP A 338 15.08 -32.30 -1.31
N GLU A 339 15.33 -32.58 -0.03
CA GLU A 339 14.39 -33.31 0.83
C GLU A 339 13.04 -32.59 0.94
N SER A 340 13.06 -31.27 1.14
CA SER A 340 11.82 -30.48 1.18
C SER A 340 11.06 -30.54 -0.15
N CYS A 341 11.76 -30.46 -1.28
CA CYS A 341 11.17 -30.59 -2.62
C CYS A 341 10.54 -31.97 -2.84
N LYS A 342 11.20 -33.06 -2.40
CA LYS A 342 10.67 -34.44 -2.48
C LYS A 342 9.37 -34.57 -1.70
N VAL A 343 9.31 -34.01 -0.49
CA VAL A 343 8.10 -34.04 0.35
C VAL A 343 6.96 -33.28 -0.32
N ILE A 344 7.21 -32.08 -0.84
CA ILE A 344 6.20 -31.27 -1.56
C ILE A 344 5.68 -32.03 -2.79
N LEU A 345 6.57 -32.56 -3.63
CA LEU A 345 6.19 -33.35 -4.81
C LEU A 345 5.37 -34.60 -4.43
N GLY A 346 5.79 -35.30 -3.38
CA GLY A 346 5.08 -36.47 -2.87
C GLY A 346 3.67 -36.16 -2.39
N ARG A 347 3.45 -34.96 -1.81
CA ARG A 347 2.13 -34.50 -1.38
C ARG A 347 1.25 -34.06 -2.56
N LEU A 348 1.82 -33.38 -3.55
CA LEU A 348 1.13 -33.00 -4.79
C LEU A 348 0.71 -34.23 -5.61
N GLY A 349 1.51 -35.29 -5.62
CA GLY A 349 1.18 -36.55 -6.31
C GLY A 349 0.08 -37.38 -5.65
N ARG A 350 -0.11 -37.27 -4.32
CA ARG A 350 -1.12 -38.04 -3.56
C ARG A 350 -2.51 -37.41 -3.54
N GLY A 351 -2.67 -36.15 -3.98
CA GLY A 351 -3.94 -35.41 -3.98
C GLY A 351 -5.03 -35.94 -4.91
N ARG A 352 -4.88 -37.13 -5.52
CA ARG A 352 -5.85 -37.70 -6.46
C ARG A 352 -6.46 -39.05 -6.05
N SER A 353 -6.05 -39.67 -4.92
CA SER A 353 -6.49 -41.05 -4.57
C SER A 353 -7.34 -41.23 -3.31
N CYS A 354 -7.65 -40.19 -2.53
CA CYS A 354 -8.48 -40.34 -1.32
C CYS A 354 -9.63 -39.33 -1.23
N LEU A 355 -10.58 -39.44 -2.15
CA LEU A 355 -12.00 -39.18 -1.86
C LEU A 355 -12.74 -40.51 -2.04
N LYS A 356 -12.39 -41.51 -1.22
CA LYS A 356 -13.28 -42.66 -1.00
C LYS A 356 -14.33 -42.17 -0.02
N GLY A 357 -15.52 -41.90 -0.54
CA GLY A 357 -16.68 -41.55 0.27
C GLY A 357 -16.91 -42.64 1.31
N THR A 358 -16.69 -42.31 2.57
CA THR A 358 -17.29 -43.05 3.67
C THR A 358 -18.76 -42.68 3.67
N ALA A 359 -19.58 -43.60 3.14
CA ALA A 359 -21.01 -43.55 3.30
C ALA A 359 -21.33 -43.45 4.80
N SER A 360 -21.93 -42.35 5.22
CA SER A 360 -22.60 -42.29 6.52
C SER A 360 -23.86 -43.17 6.45
N PRO A 361 -24.16 -43.99 7.47
CA PRO A 361 -25.38 -44.76 7.48
C PRO A 361 -26.56 -43.80 7.63
N ARG A 362 -27.49 -43.88 6.68
CA ARG A 362 -28.83 -43.29 6.81
C ARG A 362 -29.53 -43.96 7.99
N LEU A 363 -29.80 -43.21 9.05
CA LEU A 363 -30.89 -43.54 9.96
C LEU A 363 -32.20 -43.07 9.31
N SER A 364 -33.06 -44.03 9.00
CA SER A 364 -34.46 -43.82 8.67
C SER A 364 -35.33 -43.99 9.91
N LEU A 365 -36.10 -42.96 10.25
CA LEU A 365 -37.38 -42.98 10.97
C LEU A 365 -38.04 -41.64 10.58
N GLY A 366 -39.07 -41.62 9.74
CA GLY A 366 -40.45 -41.98 10.11
C GLY A 366 -41.26 -40.68 10.28
N SER A 367 -41.67 -40.08 9.16
CA SER A 367 -43.07 -39.80 8.78
C SER A 367 -43.86 -38.84 9.68
N GLY A 368 -44.11 -37.65 9.16
CA GLY A 368 -45.17 -36.73 9.62
C GLY A 368 -45.47 -35.69 8.53
N TRP A 369 -46.43 -36.00 7.67
CA TRP A 369 -47.00 -35.06 6.68
C TRP A 369 -48.04 -34.16 7.36
N LEU A 370 -48.09 -32.86 6.97
CA LEU A 370 -49.28 -32.18 6.43
C LEU A 370 -49.06 -30.67 6.18
N LYS A 371 -49.29 -30.28 4.91
CA LYS A 371 -49.77 -28.99 4.36
C LYS A 371 -48.84 -27.76 4.52
N GLY A 372 -48.53 -26.97 3.49
CA GLY A 372 -49.00 -26.86 2.10
C GLY A 372 -48.83 -25.40 1.65
N THR A 373 -48.50 -25.21 0.35
CA THR A 373 -48.53 -23.96 -0.46
C THR A 373 -47.52 -22.85 -0.10
N ALA A 374 -46.76 -22.21 -1.00
CA ALA A 374 -46.65 -22.27 -2.46
C ALA A 374 -45.22 -21.90 -2.90
N ILE A 375 -44.74 -22.56 -3.95
CA ILE A 375 -43.55 -22.23 -4.75
C ILE A 375 -44.06 -21.42 -5.94
N THR A 376 -43.43 -20.29 -6.27
CA THR A 376 -42.81 -19.97 -7.58
C THR A 376 -42.69 -18.46 -7.79
N ASP A 377 -41.57 -18.10 -8.44
CA ASP A 377 -41.37 -16.96 -9.35
C ASP A 377 -40.31 -15.89 -8.98
N VAL A 378 -39.38 -15.79 -9.93
CA VAL A 378 -38.46 -14.69 -10.26
C VAL A 378 -37.03 -14.76 -9.69
N VAL A 379 -36.28 -15.77 -10.16
CA VAL A 379 -34.88 -15.58 -10.58
C VAL A 379 -34.83 -15.72 -12.10
N LEU A 380 -35.09 -14.63 -12.83
CA LEU A 380 -34.64 -14.41 -14.21
C LEU A 380 -35.04 -12.98 -14.64
N ALA A 381 -34.07 -12.06 -14.72
CA ALA A 381 -34.05 -10.82 -15.52
C ALA A 381 -33.34 -9.65 -14.80
N ALA A 382 -32.01 -9.65 -14.81
CA ALA A 382 -31.22 -8.41 -14.79
C ALA A 382 -29.81 -8.65 -15.37
N ALA A 383 -29.74 -9.40 -16.47
CA ALA A 383 -28.60 -9.42 -17.38
C ALA A 383 -29.16 -9.02 -18.74
N GLY A 384 -29.23 -7.72 -19.00
CA GLY A 384 -29.89 -7.23 -20.21
C GLY A 384 -30.20 -5.73 -20.24
N VAL A 385 -29.34 -4.85 -19.70
CA VAL A 385 -29.34 -3.42 -20.08
C VAL A 385 -27.92 -2.86 -20.02
N LEU A 386 -27.05 -3.41 -20.87
CA LEU A 386 -25.89 -2.70 -21.41
C LEU A 386 -25.85 -3.01 -22.90
N SER A 387 -26.67 -2.31 -23.67
CA SER A 387 -26.40 -1.87 -25.05
C SER A 387 -27.65 -1.15 -25.58
N PHE A 388 -27.41 -0.05 -26.29
CA PHE A 388 -28.36 0.88 -26.90
C PHE A 388 -28.96 1.96 -25.98
N ASN A 389 -28.20 3.05 -25.81
CA ASN A 389 -28.62 4.31 -26.44
C ASN A 389 -27.43 5.26 -26.61
N LEU A 390 -26.80 5.15 -27.78
CA LEU A 390 -25.85 6.12 -28.33
C LEU A 390 -26.67 7.10 -29.19
N GLU A 391 -27.55 7.90 -28.59
CA GLU A 391 -28.30 8.95 -29.31
C GLU A 391 -28.95 9.98 -28.39
N ALA A 392 -28.21 10.45 -27.38
CA ALA A 392 -28.62 11.62 -26.58
C ALA A 392 -27.45 12.57 -26.27
N THR A 393 -26.44 12.59 -27.14
CA THR A 393 -25.24 13.44 -27.03
C THR A 393 -25.13 14.49 -28.15
N THR A 394 -26.24 14.83 -28.80
CA THR A 394 -26.22 15.73 -29.97
C THR A 394 -27.37 16.73 -30.02
N HIS A 395 -27.80 17.26 -28.87
CA HIS A 395 -28.80 18.36 -28.84
C HIS A 395 -28.45 19.53 -27.89
N TRP A 396 -27.17 19.68 -27.52
CA TRP A 396 -26.69 20.85 -26.76
C TRP A 396 -25.49 21.58 -27.38
N ILE A 397 -25.03 21.14 -28.58
CA ILE A 397 -23.91 21.77 -29.30
C ILE A 397 -24.37 22.66 -30.48
N CYS A 398 -25.67 22.70 -30.81
CA CYS A 398 -26.19 23.53 -31.92
C CYS A 398 -27.04 24.76 -31.51
N THR A 399 -27.21 25.04 -30.22
CA THR A 399 -28.02 26.19 -29.74
C THR A 399 -27.20 27.33 -29.11
N TYR A 400 -25.89 27.38 -29.33
CA TYR A 400 -25.02 28.46 -28.82
C TYR A 400 -24.07 29.05 -29.89
N SER A 401 -24.54 29.15 -31.14
CA SER A 401 -23.83 29.87 -32.22
C SER A 401 -24.67 30.97 -32.91
N SER A 402 -25.76 31.43 -32.29
CA SER A 402 -26.52 32.58 -32.81
C SER A 402 -26.87 33.56 -31.70
N MET A 403 -25.91 34.40 -31.31
CA MET A 403 -26.17 35.71 -30.68
C MET A 403 -24.92 36.57 -30.86
N GLN A 404 -24.90 37.34 -31.96
CA GLN A 404 -24.04 38.50 -32.14
C GLN A 404 -24.67 39.74 -31.48
N PRO A 405 -23.87 40.76 -31.12
CA PRO A 405 -24.27 41.85 -30.24
C PRO A 405 -24.95 43.00 -31.00
N PRO A 406 -25.78 43.84 -30.35
CA PRO A 406 -26.08 45.16 -30.85
C PRO A 406 -25.13 46.20 -30.22
N GLN A 407 -24.37 46.88 -31.09
CA GLN A 407 -23.93 48.27 -30.96
C GLN A 407 -24.86 49.09 -31.90
N PRO A 408 -25.14 50.37 -31.65
CA PRO A 408 -24.12 51.44 -31.71
C PRO A 408 -23.68 52.00 -30.36
#